data_AF-A0AAW0Y5H3-F1
#
_entry.id   AF-A0AAW0Y5H3-F1
#
_cell.length_a   1.000
_cell.length_b   1.000
_cell.length_c   1.000
_cell.angle_alpha   90.00
_cell.angle_beta   90.00
_cell.angle_gamma   90.00
#
_symmetry.space_group_name_H-M   'P 1'
#
loop_
_entity.id
_entity.type
_entity.pdbx_description
1 polymer ?
#
loop_
_entity_poly.entity_id
_entity_poly.type
_entity_poly.pdbx_seq_one_letter_code
_entity_poly.pdbx_strand_id
1 'polypeptide(L)'
;DEIHTSSLMVWAQFIDHELAHVPFPTMDNGEGIQCCPNGTLAPAALRHPRCMPIDLTGDAFYGPQGRTCMNFVRSMVAVGAGSECVFGYAEQLNQITHWIDGSVIYGS
;
A
#
# COMPACT_ATOMS: atom_id res chain seq x y z
N ASP A 1 -4.75 -20.95 -21.71
CA ASP A 1 -4.32 -20.15 -22.88
C ASP A 1 -2.99 -20.64 -23.40
N GLU A 2 -2.94 -21.00 -24.68
CA GLU A 2 -1.72 -21.49 -25.34
C GLU A 2 -0.79 -20.36 -25.82
N ILE A 3 -1.17 -19.09 -25.66
CA ILE A 3 -0.41 -17.93 -26.14
C ILE A 3 0.42 -17.24 -25.05
N HIS A 4 0.20 -17.57 -23.77
CA HIS A 4 0.93 -16.96 -22.66
C HIS A 4 1.37 -18.03 -21.66
N THR A 5 2.61 -17.95 -21.22
CA THR A 5 3.12 -18.76 -20.12
C THR A 5 2.94 -18.01 -18.81
N SER A 6 3.00 -18.73 -17.68
CA SER A 6 3.03 -18.10 -16.35
C SER A 6 4.18 -17.10 -16.19
N SER A 7 5.26 -17.25 -16.97
CA SER A 7 6.40 -16.34 -16.98
C SER A 7 6.00 -14.92 -17.38
N LEU A 8 4.95 -14.74 -18.20
CA LEU A 8 4.49 -13.40 -18.57
C LEU A 8 4.01 -12.61 -17.34
N MET A 9 3.21 -13.24 -16.48
CA MET A 9 2.71 -12.61 -15.26
C MET A 9 3.85 -12.30 -14.29
N VAL A 10 4.78 -13.25 -14.12
CA VAL A 10 5.94 -13.06 -13.23
C VAL A 10 6.85 -11.94 -13.73
N TRP A 11 7.10 -11.87 -15.04
CA TRP A 11 7.91 -10.80 -15.63
C TRP A 11 7.24 -9.44 -15.49
N ALA A 12 5.91 -9.37 -15.62
CA ALA A 12 5.17 -8.12 -15.40
C ALA A 12 5.32 -7.61 -13.95
N GLN A 13 5.27 -8.50 -12.95
CA GLN A 13 5.52 -8.12 -11.55
C GLN A 13 6.97 -7.66 -11.34
N PHE A 14 7.94 -8.32 -11.99
CA PHE A 14 9.35 -7.92 -11.90
C PHE A 14 9.55 -6.49 -12.43
N ILE A 15 8.92 -6.15 -13.56
CA ILE A 15 8.99 -4.79 -14.13
C ILE A 15 8.20 -3.77 -13.29
N ASP A 16 7.08 -4.15 -12.68
CA ASP A 16 6.36 -3.30 -11.72
C ASP A 16 7.26 -2.89 -10.55
N HIS A 17 7.93 -3.88 -9.94
CA HIS A 17 8.86 -3.67 -8.82
C HIS A 17 10.15 -2.94 -9.20
N GLU A 18 10.42 -2.75 -10.48
CA GLU A 18 11.55 -1.99 -11.02
C GLU A 18 11.21 -0.52 -11.27
N LEU A 19 9.92 -0.21 -11.49
CA LEU A 19 9.46 1.11 -11.94
C LEU A 19 8.75 1.91 -10.84
N ALA A 20 7.92 1.25 -10.04
CA ALA A 20 7.10 1.91 -9.05
C ALA A 20 6.95 1.09 -7.77
N HIS A 21 7.17 1.76 -6.64
CA HIS A 21 6.82 1.22 -5.35
C HIS A 21 6.37 2.36 -4.43
N VAL A 22 5.09 2.36 -4.11
CA VAL A 22 4.46 3.36 -3.24
C VAL A 22 4.38 2.82 -1.82
N PRO A 23 5.21 3.28 -0.88
CA PRO A 23 5.24 2.74 0.46
C PRO A 23 4.05 3.17 1.32
N PHE A 24 3.87 2.51 2.45
CA PHE A 24 2.93 2.87 3.50
C PHE A 24 3.69 3.18 4.81
N PRO A 25 3.14 4.07 5.66
CA PRO A 25 3.79 4.40 6.92
C PRO A 25 3.67 3.26 7.93
N THR A 26 4.65 3.18 8.84
CA THR A 26 4.62 2.32 10.02
C THR A 26 4.42 3.16 11.29
N MET A 27 4.13 2.51 12.42
CA MET A 27 4.13 3.15 13.73
C MET A 27 5.57 3.41 14.22
N ASP A 28 5.74 4.26 15.24
CA ASP A 28 7.06 4.62 15.77
C ASP A 28 7.87 3.42 16.30
N ASN A 29 7.18 2.34 16.69
CA ASN A 29 7.79 1.07 17.11
C ASN A 29 8.18 0.15 15.93
N GLY A 30 7.99 0.61 14.69
CA GLY A 30 8.25 -0.14 13.46
C GLY A 30 7.13 -1.10 13.03
N GLU A 31 6.07 -1.25 13.81
CA GLU A 31 4.97 -2.15 13.47
C GLU A 31 4.05 -1.55 12.39
N GLY A 32 3.41 -2.42 11.62
CA GLY A 32 2.41 -2.02 10.64
C GLY A 32 1.14 -1.46 11.30
N ILE A 33 0.58 -0.41 10.72
CA ILE A 33 -0.66 0.21 11.20
C ILE A 33 -1.83 -0.78 11.07
N GLN A 34 -2.56 -1.00 12.18
CA GLN A 34 -3.74 -1.87 12.24
C GLN A 34 -5.03 -1.05 12.32
N CYS A 35 -5.71 -0.90 11.18
CA CYS A 35 -7.01 -0.24 11.04
C CYS A 35 -8.20 -1.16 11.36
N CYS A 36 -8.01 -2.47 11.19
CA CYS A 36 -9.03 -3.49 11.43
C CYS A 36 -8.55 -4.57 12.41
N PRO A 37 -8.17 -4.23 13.66
CA PRO A 37 -7.74 -5.23 14.63
C PRO A 37 -8.83 -6.29 14.81
N ASN A 38 -8.42 -7.56 14.74
CA ASN A 38 -9.31 -8.73 14.79
C ASN A 38 -10.45 -8.70 13.77
N GLY A 39 -10.25 -8.07 12.60
CA GLY A 39 -11.24 -8.01 11.52
C GLY A 39 -12.41 -7.05 11.80
N THR A 40 -12.30 -6.23 12.84
CA THR A 40 -13.29 -5.20 13.19
C THR A 40 -12.68 -3.83 13.14
N LEU A 41 -13.49 -2.82 12.83
CA LEU A 41 -13.02 -1.45 12.72
C LEU A 41 -12.47 -0.94 14.06
N ALA A 42 -11.22 -0.46 14.06
CA ALA A 42 -10.62 0.12 15.26
C ALA A 42 -11.47 1.28 15.80
N PRO A 43 -11.62 1.44 17.13
CA PRO A 43 -12.33 2.58 17.72
C PRO A 43 -11.80 3.91 17.19
N ALA A 44 -12.68 4.88 16.95
CA ALA A 44 -12.29 6.16 16.33
C ALA A 44 -11.14 6.86 17.06
N ALA A 45 -11.11 6.79 18.40
CA ALA A 45 -10.06 7.38 19.23
C ALA A 45 -8.68 6.69 19.10
N LEU A 46 -8.64 5.43 18.66
CA LEU A 46 -7.41 4.64 18.49
C LEU A 46 -7.05 4.43 17.02
N ARG A 47 -7.85 4.99 16.10
CA ARG A 47 -7.67 4.78 14.67
C ARG A 47 -6.59 5.72 14.15
N HIS A 48 -5.55 5.14 13.59
CA HIS A 48 -4.48 5.92 13.00
C HIS A 48 -5.03 6.82 11.86
N PRO A 49 -4.58 8.08 11.73
CA PRO A 49 -5.10 9.02 10.71
C PRO A 49 -4.94 8.55 9.26
N ARG A 50 -4.03 7.59 9.03
CA ARG A 50 -3.77 6.99 7.72
C ARG A 50 -4.69 5.83 7.37
N CYS A 51 -5.56 5.41 8.28
CA CYS A 51 -6.49 4.32 8.03
C CYS A 51 -7.57 4.69 7.03
N MET A 52 -7.78 3.83 6.04
CA MET A 52 -8.92 3.88 5.12
C MET A 52 -9.46 2.46 4.93
N PRO A 53 -9.98 1.85 6.01
CA PRO A 53 -10.34 0.44 6.00
C PRO A 53 -11.44 0.14 4.98
N ILE A 54 -11.38 -1.05 4.40
CA ILE A 54 -12.39 -1.53 3.47
C ILE A 54 -13.53 -2.14 4.29
N ASP A 55 -14.75 -1.65 4.06
CA ASP A 55 -15.97 -2.15 4.68
C ASP A 55 -16.33 -3.53 4.10
N LEU A 56 -16.53 -4.51 4.98
CA LEU A 56 -16.93 -5.87 4.63
C LEU A 56 -18.33 -6.21 5.13
N THR A 57 -19.13 -5.22 5.52
CA THR A 57 -20.50 -5.46 5.98
C THR A 57 -21.33 -6.15 4.88
N GLY A 58 -21.82 -7.35 5.18
CA GLY A 58 -22.59 -8.15 4.21
C GLY A 58 -21.74 -9.00 3.25
N ASP A 59 -20.42 -9.06 3.44
CA ASP A 59 -19.55 -9.92 2.64
C ASP A 59 -19.84 -11.42 2.91
N ALA A 60 -20.05 -12.19 1.84
CA ALA A 60 -20.43 -13.61 1.93
C ALA A 60 -19.30 -14.54 2.40
N PHE A 61 -18.05 -14.14 2.21
CA PHE A 61 -16.88 -14.93 2.57
C PHE A 61 -16.38 -14.58 3.98
N TYR A 62 -16.18 -13.29 4.24
CA TYR A 62 -15.64 -12.74 5.48
C TYR A 62 -16.68 -12.56 6.57
N GLY A 63 -17.95 -12.32 6.22
CA GLY A 63 -19.05 -12.18 7.18
C GLY A 63 -19.20 -13.38 8.12
N PRO A 64 -19.26 -14.64 7.61
CA PRO A 64 -19.27 -15.85 8.45
C PRO A 64 -18.06 -16.00 9.38
N GLN A 65 -16.97 -15.29 9.12
CA GLN A 65 -15.74 -15.29 9.92
C GLN A 65 -15.77 -14.18 10.99
N GLY A 66 -16.89 -13.47 11.13
CA GLY A 66 -17.05 -12.35 12.07
C GLY A 66 -16.28 -11.09 11.67
N ARG A 67 -15.85 -10.99 10.41
CA ARG A 67 -15.07 -9.85 9.92
C ARG A 67 -15.98 -8.82 9.25
N THR A 68 -15.86 -7.57 9.66
CA THR A 68 -16.59 -6.42 9.09
C THR A 68 -15.65 -5.40 8.46
N CYS A 69 -14.34 -5.65 8.51
CA CYS A 69 -13.31 -4.69 8.14
C CYS A 69 -12.08 -5.42 7.56
N MET A 70 -11.55 -4.93 6.44
CA MET A 70 -10.24 -5.33 5.90
C MET A 70 -9.22 -4.20 6.04
N ASN A 71 -8.05 -4.56 6.56
CA ASN A 71 -7.00 -3.61 6.89
C ASN A 71 -6.50 -2.91 5.63
N PHE A 72 -6.58 -1.57 5.61
CA PHE A 72 -6.05 -0.77 4.52
C PHE A 72 -5.52 0.56 5.06
N VAL A 73 -4.28 0.87 4.68
CA VAL A 73 -3.52 2.04 5.12
C VAL A 73 -3.18 2.86 3.89
N ARG A 74 -3.44 4.17 3.93
CA ARG A 74 -3.13 5.09 2.84
C ARG A 74 -1.61 5.17 2.60
N SER A 75 -1.22 5.03 1.34
CA SER A 75 0.12 5.25 0.78
C SER A 75 0.80 6.55 1.21
N MET A 76 2.07 6.51 1.62
CA MET A 76 2.84 7.70 1.99
C MET A 76 2.75 8.78 0.92
N VAL A 77 2.74 10.03 1.38
CA VAL A 77 2.65 11.22 0.51
C VAL A 77 4.04 11.77 0.28
N ALA A 78 4.31 12.20 -0.95
CA ALA A 78 5.48 12.99 -1.27
C ALA A 78 5.36 14.37 -0.57
N VAL A 79 6.46 14.84 0.01
CA VAL A 79 6.61 16.26 0.33
C VAL A 79 6.86 16.98 -0.99
N GLY A 80 6.24 18.16 -1.19
CA GLY A 80 6.13 18.80 -2.51
C GLY A 80 7.41 18.76 -3.36
N ALA A 81 7.26 18.45 -4.65
CA ALA A 81 8.37 18.31 -5.58
C ALA A 81 9.17 19.62 -5.72
N GLY A 82 10.50 19.55 -5.52
CA GLY A 82 11.42 20.67 -5.70
C GLY A 82 12.17 21.07 -4.42
N SER A 83 12.99 22.12 -4.51
CA SER A 83 13.80 22.65 -3.40
C SER A 83 13.00 23.40 -2.32
N GLU A 84 11.73 23.70 -2.60
CA GLU A 84 10.90 24.60 -1.79
C GLU A 84 10.18 23.87 -0.63
N CYS A 85 10.10 22.53 -0.64
CA CYS A 85 9.43 21.72 0.39
C CYS A 85 8.03 22.25 0.78
N VAL A 86 7.26 22.70 -0.21
CA VAL A 86 5.95 23.33 0.02
C VAL A 86 4.84 22.30 0.16
N PHE A 87 3.85 22.62 1.00
CA PHE A 87 2.62 21.83 1.08
C PHE A 87 1.74 22.09 -0.14
N GLY A 88 1.31 21.02 -0.79
CA GLY A 88 0.37 21.03 -1.92
C GLY A 88 -0.71 19.97 -1.74
N TYR A 89 -1.35 19.57 -2.85
CA TYR A 89 -2.20 18.38 -2.84
C TYR A 89 -1.39 17.13 -2.48
N ALA A 90 -2.07 16.13 -1.94
CA ALA A 90 -1.44 14.87 -1.57
C ALA A 90 -1.10 14.05 -2.82
N GLU A 91 0.17 14.03 -3.19
CA GLU A 91 0.73 13.14 -4.23
C GLU A 91 1.42 11.95 -3.57
N GLN A 92 1.36 10.75 -4.16
CA GLN A 92 2.01 9.56 -3.62
C GLN A 92 3.51 9.55 -3.92
N LEU A 93 4.30 9.08 -2.95
CA LEU A 93 5.74 8.90 -3.11
C LEU A 93 6.03 7.61 -3.89
N ASN A 94 6.84 7.68 -4.95
CA ASN A 94 7.56 6.52 -5.46
C ASN A 94 8.90 6.42 -4.74
N GLN A 95 9.14 5.34 -4.00
CA GLN A 95 10.38 5.18 -3.22
C GLN A 95 11.51 4.46 -3.99
N ILE A 96 11.27 4.10 -5.25
CA ILE A 96 12.29 3.53 -6.14
C ILE A 96 12.57 4.44 -7.33
N THR A 97 13.63 4.14 -8.08
CA THR A 97 13.94 4.83 -9.33
C THR A 97 12.83 4.59 -10.35
N HIS A 98 12.67 5.52 -11.29
CA HIS A 98 11.67 5.44 -12.36
C HIS A 98 12.25 4.89 -13.67
N TRP A 99 13.51 4.46 -13.65
CA TRP A 99 14.22 3.90 -14.79
C TRP A 99 14.14 2.38 -14.75
N ILE A 100 14.29 1.73 -15.91
CA ILE A 100 14.54 0.30 -15.96
C ILE A 100 16.07 0.12 -15.92
N ASP A 101 16.62 0.05 -14.70
CA ASP A 101 18.06 0.14 -14.41
C ASP A 101 18.63 -1.02 -13.57
N GLY A 102 17.79 -2.01 -13.25
CA GLY A 102 18.05 -3.11 -12.33
C GLY A 102 17.83 -2.78 -10.85
N SER A 103 17.12 -1.70 -10.50
CA SER A 103 16.88 -1.28 -9.11
C SER A 103 16.22 -2.35 -8.23
N VAL A 104 15.39 -3.23 -8.80
CA VAL A 104 14.83 -4.38 -8.09
C VAL A 104 15.90 -5.37 -7.62
N ILE A 105 17.08 -5.37 -8.24
CA ILE A 105 18.25 -6.20 -7.88
C ILE A 105 19.23 -5.40 -7.01
N TYR A 106 19.49 -4.14 -7.35
CA TYR A 106 20.61 -3.37 -6.79
C TYR A 106 20.21 -2.33 -5.73
N GLY A 107 18.91 -2.04 -5.58
CA GLY A 107 18.39 -0.95 -4.77
C GLY A 107 18.25 0.36 -5.55
N SER A 108 17.55 1.31 -4.94
CA SER A 108 17.28 2.66 -5.47
C SER A 108 17.97 3.75 -4.66
#